data_AF-A0A526V0L0-F1
#
_entry.id   AF-A0A526V0L0-F1
#
_cell.length_a   1.000
_cell.length_b   1.000
_cell.length_c   1.000
_cell.angle_alpha   90.00
_cell.angle_beta   90.00
_cell.angle_gamma   90.00
#
_symmetry.space_group_name_H-M   'P 1'
#
loop_
_entity.id
_entity.type
_entity.pdbx_description
1 polymer ?
#
loop_
_entity_poly.entity_id
_entity_poly.type
_entity_poly.pdbx_seq_one_letter_code
_entity_poly.pdbx_strand_id
1 'polypeptide(L)'
;GNAVADEKHLRALAADFDARVEPLDRVFLSIQGPEAWAALSRAGIETGSLLFMHGVEPRKNWFMSRSGYTGEDGFEIGLPEADARDLVAKLLGDERVLWIGLAARDSLRLEAGLCLHGQDITPETDPASAALMWAIPKDIRASGAFIGADALRAAVERGPAQKRVGLKP
;
A
#
# COMPACT_ATOMS: atom_id res chain seq x y z
N GLY A 1 2.24 13.07 -5.07
CA GLY A 1 2.53 11.96 -4.14
C GLY A 1 3.81 12.26 -3.37
N ASN A 2 4.13 11.44 -2.37
CA ASN A 2 5.24 11.73 -1.45
C ASN A 2 6.59 11.13 -1.87
N ALA A 3 6.63 10.37 -2.98
CA ALA A 3 7.78 9.55 -3.37
C ALA A 3 9.15 10.26 -3.30
N VAL A 4 9.27 11.50 -3.80
CA VAL A 4 10.54 12.26 -3.77
C VAL A 4 10.93 12.66 -2.35
N ALA A 5 9.96 13.04 -1.51
CA ALA A 5 10.21 13.41 -0.12
C ALA A 5 10.59 12.17 0.70
N ASP A 6 9.89 11.05 0.50
CA ASP A 6 10.16 9.78 1.16
C ASP A 6 11.53 9.22 0.75
N GLU A 7 11.88 9.28 -0.53
CA GLU A 7 13.21 8.89 -1.03
C GLU A 7 14.30 9.72 -0.35
N LYS A 8 14.15 11.05 -0.32
CA LYS A 8 15.11 11.94 0.34
C LYS A 8 15.27 11.60 1.81
N HIS A 9 14.17 11.35 2.52
CA HIS A 9 14.19 10.97 3.93
C HIS A 9 14.90 9.63 4.15
N LEU A 10 14.53 8.59 3.39
CA LEU A 10 15.14 7.27 3.46
C LEU A 10 16.65 7.30 3.14
N ARG A 11 17.08 8.08 2.13
CA ARG A 11 18.50 8.26 1.82
C ARG A 11 19.28 8.90 2.95
N ALA A 12 18.70 9.90 3.62
CA ALA A 12 19.33 10.53 4.78
C ALA A 12 19.50 9.54 5.94
N LEU A 13 18.50 8.69 6.18
CA LEU A 13 18.58 7.65 7.21
C LEU A 13 19.59 6.55 6.87
N ALA A 14 19.62 6.11 5.60
CA ALA A 14 20.51 5.05 5.16
C ALA A 14 22.00 5.43 5.21
N ALA A 15 22.35 6.71 5.34
CA ALA A 15 23.74 7.16 5.44
C ALA A 15 24.49 6.56 6.65
N ASP A 16 23.76 6.18 7.69
CA ASP A 16 24.31 5.57 8.91
C ASP A 16 24.32 4.03 8.87
N PHE A 17 23.93 3.42 7.74
CA PHE A 17 23.82 1.98 7.58
C PHE A 17 24.56 1.48 6.33
N ASP A 18 25.00 0.22 6.34
CA ASP A 18 25.44 -0.46 5.12
C ASP A 18 24.22 -0.88 4.28
N ALA A 19 23.53 0.12 3.74
CA ALA A 19 22.29 -0.04 2.98
C ALA A 19 22.23 0.95 1.81
N ARG A 20 21.55 0.55 0.74
CA ARG A 20 21.32 1.39 -0.43
C ARG A 20 19.83 1.58 -0.67
N VAL A 21 19.44 2.82 -0.93
CA VAL A 21 18.09 3.18 -1.40
C VAL A 21 18.15 3.39 -2.91
N GLU A 22 17.36 2.61 -3.64
CA GLU A 22 17.26 2.69 -5.11
C GLU A 22 15.79 2.85 -5.52
N PRO A 23 15.39 4.01 -6.07
CA PRO A 23 14.06 4.17 -6.66
C PRO A 23 13.96 3.31 -7.94
N LEU A 24 12.88 2.57 -8.06
CA LEU A 24 12.65 1.68 -9.19
C LEU A 24 11.68 2.30 -10.19
N ASP A 25 12.06 2.30 -11.47
CA ASP A 25 11.17 2.68 -12.57
C ASP A 25 10.30 1.47 -12.96
N ARG A 26 9.02 1.50 -12.57
CA ARG A 26 8.05 0.42 -12.78
C ARG A 26 6.68 1.00 -13.09
N VAL A 27 5.95 0.30 -13.94
CA VAL A 27 4.49 0.42 -13.95
C VAL A 27 3.97 -0.34 -12.73
N PHE A 28 2.91 0.17 -12.10
CA PHE A 28 2.26 -0.48 -10.97
C PHE A 28 0.77 -0.64 -11.28
N LEU A 29 0.31 -1.89 -11.34
CA LEU A 29 -1.08 -2.24 -11.68
C LEU A 29 -1.76 -2.87 -10.46
N SER A 30 -2.96 -2.40 -10.12
CA SER A 30 -3.83 -3.04 -9.13
C SER A 30 -4.99 -3.74 -9.86
N ILE A 31 -5.11 -5.05 -9.69
CA ILE A 31 -6.22 -5.87 -10.21
C ILE A 31 -7.03 -6.30 -9.00
N GLN A 32 -8.25 -5.80 -8.86
CA GLN A 32 -9.02 -5.85 -7.61
C GLN A 32 -10.45 -6.31 -7.89
N GLY A 33 -11.02 -7.04 -6.92
CA GLY A 33 -12.37 -7.60 -7.00
C GLY A 33 -12.38 -9.13 -6.91
N PRO A 34 -13.56 -9.74 -6.72
CA PRO A 34 -13.70 -11.17 -6.46
C PRO A 34 -13.20 -12.06 -7.61
N GLU A 35 -13.10 -11.53 -8.82
CA GLU A 35 -12.64 -12.26 -10.01
C GLU A 35 -11.18 -11.94 -10.40
N ALA A 36 -10.47 -11.12 -9.60
CA ALA A 36 -9.10 -10.69 -9.89
C ALA A 36 -8.13 -11.86 -10.10
N TRP A 37 -8.23 -12.89 -9.26
CA TRP A 37 -7.44 -14.11 -9.40
C TRP A 37 -7.69 -14.82 -10.74
N ALA A 38 -8.96 -15.01 -11.10
CA ALA A 38 -9.33 -15.71 -12.32
C ALA A 38 -8.94 -14.95 -13.59
N ALA A 39 -8.99 -13.62 -13.55
CA ALA A 39 -8.51 -12.75 -14.62
C ALA A 39 -6.99 -12.86 -14.80
N LEU A 40 -6.22 -12.84 -13.72
CA LEU A 40 -4.76 -12.98 -13.76
C LEU A 40 -4.34 -14.37 -14.25
N SER A 41 -4.98 -15.43 -13.76
CA SER A 41 -4.74 -16.79 -14.23
C SER A 41 -4.98 -16.93 -15.73
N ARG A 42 -6.10 -16.37 -16.25
CA ARG A 42 -6.37 -16.35 -17.70
C ARG A 42 -5.36 -15.52 -18.50
N ALA A 43 -4.78 -14.48 -17.90
CA ALA A 43 -3.70 -13.70 -18.50
C ALA A 43 -2.33 -14.43 -18.49
N GLY A 44 -2.27 -15.64 -17.93
CA GLY A 44 -1.05 -16.45 -17.80
C GLY A 44 -0.17 -16.02 -16.63
N ILE A 45 -0.73 -15.35 -15.63
CA ILE A 45 -0.04 -15.00 -14.38
C ILE A 45 -0.44 -16.01 -13.30
N GLU A 46 0.51 -16.86 -12.93
CA GLU A 46 0.37 -17.76 -11.80
C GLU A 46 0.51 -16.97 -10.49
N THR A 47 -0.57 -16.83 -9.74
CA THR A 47 -0.56 -16.14 -8.44
C THR A 47 -0.05 -17.03 -7.31
N GLY A 48 0.07 -18.35 -7.56
CA GLY A 48 0.41 -19.35 -6.55
C GLY A 48 -0.56 -19.38 -5.37
N SER A 49 -0.09 -19.88 -4.23
CA SER A 49 -0.80 -19.93 -2.94
C SER A 49 -0.63 -18.63 -2.12
N LEU A 50 -0.45 -17.49 -2.78
CA LEU A 50 -0.31 -16.19 -2.10
C LEU A 50 -1.49 -15.95 -1.16
N LEU A 51 -1.18 -15.78 0.12
CA LEU A 51 -2.12 -15.35 1.14
C LEU A 51 -2.16 -13.82 1.18
N PHE A 52 -3.23 -13.28 1.79
CA PHE A 52 -3.36 -11.84 2.00
C PHE A 52 -2.09 -11.25 2.65
N MET A 53 -1.66 -10.08 2.16
CA MET A 53 -0.46 -9.34 2.59
C MET A 53 0.88 -10.08 2.40
N HIS A 54 0.93 -11.08 1.52
CA HIS A 54 2.19 -11.68 1.06
C HIS A 54 2.54 -11.22 -0.36
N GLY A 55 3.85 -11.26 -0.68
CA GLY A 55 4.35 -10.95 -2.01
C GLY A 55 5.49 -11.88 -2.45
N VAL A 56 5.71 -11.92 -3.76
CA VAL A 56 6.70 -12.75 -4.44
C VAL A 56 7.27 -12.00 -5.65
N GLU A 57 8.44 -12.42 -6.11
CA GLU A 57 9.05 -11.96 -7.35
C GLU A 57 8.95 -13.10 -8.39
N PRO A 58 7.85 -13.19 -9.16
CA PRO A 58 7.59 -14.35 -10.01
C PRO A 58 8.54 -14.46 -11.20
N ARG A 59 9.24 -13.35 -11.52
CA ARG A 59 10.27 -13.26 -12.56
C ARG A 59 11.17 -12.06 -12.30
N LYS A 60 12.27 -11.96 -13.04
CA LYS A 60 13.21 -10.84 -12.95
C LYS A 60 12.48 -9.50 -13.12
N ASN A 61 12.79 -8.54 -12.24
CA ASN A 61 12.24 -7.17 -12.23
C ASN A 61 10.73 -7.07 -11.94
N TRP A 62 10.08 -8.16 -11.55
CA TRP A 62 8.68 -8.18 -11.16
C TRP A 62 8.53 -8.32 -9.66
N PHE A 63 7.54 -7.63 -9.11
CA PHE A 63 7.03 -7.85 -7.77
C PHE A 63 5.52 -8.00 -7.85
N MET A 64 4.96 -8.98 -7.16
CA MET A 64 3.52 -9.19 -7.07
C MET A 64 3.14 -9.46 -5.63
N SER A 65 2.08 -8.81 -5.16
CA SER A 65 1.49 -9.04 -3.83
C SER A 65 0.00 -9.28 -3.91
N ARG A 66 -0.54 -10.06 -2.96
CA ARG A 66 -1.99 -10.17 -2.75
C ARG A 66 -2.42 -9.13 -1.73
N SER A 67 -2.55 -7.90 -2.21
CA SER A 67 -2.85 -6.68 -1.46
C SER A 67 -3.70 -5.75 -2.32
N GLY A 68 -4.06 -4.60 -1.75
CA GLY A 68 -4.82 -3.62 -2.49
C GLY A 68 -5.35 -2.47 -1.66
N TYR A 69 -6.21 -1.68 -2.30
CA TYR A 69 -6.74 -0.43 -1.75
C TYR A 69 -8.24 -0.27 -2.00
N THR A 70 -8.97 -1.38 -2.09
CA THR A 70 -10.42 -1.40 -2.32
C THR A 70 -11.21 -2.12 -1.23
N GLY A 71 -10.54 -2.85 -0.33
CA GLY A 71 -11.19 -3.73 0.65
C GLY A 71 -11.57 -5.12 0.10
N GLU A 72 -11.48 -5.30 -1.21
CA GLU A 72 -11.73 -6.57 -1.90
C GLU A 72 -10.46 -7.43 -1.98
N ASP A 73 -10.62 -8.70 -2.35
CA ASP A 73 -9.49 -9.51 -2.80
C ASP A 73 -8.87 -8.91 -4.08
N GLY A 74 -7.59 -9.20 -4.30
CA GLY A 74 -6.88 -8.65 -5.44
C GLY A 74 -5.37 -8.72 -5.31
N PHE A 75 -4.72 -8.25 -6.36
CA PHE A 75 -3.28 -8.27 -6.49
C PHE A 75 -2.76 -6.92 -6.96
N GLU A 76 -1.52 -6.63 -6.57
CA GLU A 76 -0.75 -5.50 -7.06
C GLU A 76 0.53 -6.02 -7.71
N ILE A 77 0.86 -5.48 -8.88
CA ILE A 77 1.99 -5.96 -9.68
C ILE A 77 2.83 -4.75 -10.10
N GLY A 78 4.09 -4.75 -9.66
CA GLY A 78 5.14 -3.85 -10.13
C GLY A 78 6.00 -4.54 -11.19
N LEU A 79 6.11 -3.94 -12.38
CA LEU A 79 6.71 -4.58 -13.55
C LEU A 79 7.30 -3.56 -14.55
N PRO A 80 8.24 -3.96 -15.42
CA PRO A 80 8.73 -3.10 -16.50
C PRO A 80 7.61 -2.66 -17.46
N GLU A 81 7.76 -1.47 -18.06
CA GLU A 81 6.72 -0.88 -18.91
C GLU A 81 6.34 -1.75 -20.12
N ALA A 82 7.32 -2.40 -20.76
CA ALA A 82 7.07 -3.29 -21.89
C ALA A 82 6.16 -4.46 -21.47
N ASP A 83 6.48 -5.13 -20.36
CA ASP A 83 5.68 -6.26 -19.89
C ASP A 83 4.30 -5.81 -19.37
N ALA A 84 4.18 -4.58 -18.86
CA ALA A 84 2.90 -4.00 -18.47
C ALA A 84 1.95 -3.83 -19.65
N ARG A 85 2.44 -3.35 -20.80
CA ARG A 85 1.62 -3.24 -22.02
C ARG A 85 1.04 -4.59 -22.42
N ASP A 86 1.88 -5.62 -22.43
CA ASP A 86 1.47 -6.99 -22.78
C ASP A 86 0.46 -7.57 -21.78
N LEU A 87 0.70 -7.40 -20.47
CA LEU A 87 -0.21 -7.88 -19.43
C LEU A 87 -1.56 -7.16 -19.50
N VAL A 88 -1.57 -5.84 -19.64
CA VAL A 88 -2.79 -5.04 -19.77
C VAL A 88 -3.60 -5.46 -20.99
N ALA A 89 -2.96 -5.67 -22.14
CA ALA A 89 -3.65 -6.11 -23.35
C ALA A 89 -4.34 -7.48 -23.15
N LYS A 90 -3.69 -8.42 -22.45
CA LYS A 90 -4.29 -9.72 -22.10
C LYS A 90 -5.45 -9.58 -21.13
N LEU A 91 -5.28 -8.76 -20.09
CA LEU A 91 -6.31 -8.52 -19.08
C LEU A 91 -7.55 -7.86 -19.68
N LEU A 92 -7.39 -6.88 -20.57
CA LEU A 92 -8.52 -6.22 -21.25
C LEU A 92 -9.21 -7.11 -22.31
N GLY A 93 -8.61 -8.25 -22.67
CA GLY A 93 -9.28 -9.31 -23.43
C GLY A 93 -10.24 -10.16 -22.58
N ASP A 94 -10.42 -9.81 -21.32
CA ASP A 94 -11.33 -10.44 -20.37
C ASP A 94 -12.50 -9.51 -20.04
N GLU A 95 -13.73 -9.94 -20.31
CA GLU A 95 -14.93 -9.12 -20.09
C GLU A 95 -15.16 -8.74 -18.62
N ARG A 96 -14.54 -9.48 -17.69
CA ARG A 96 -14.57 -9.20 -16.25
C ARG A 96 -13.69 -8.03 -15.85
N VAL A 97 -12.73 -7.66 -16.70
CA VAL A 97 -11.74 -6.62 -16.39
C VAL A 97 -12.15 -5.31 -17.04
N LEU A 98 -12.31 -4.29 -16.21
CA LEU A 98 -12.59 -2.92 -16.64
C LEU A 98 -11.54 -1.97 -16.06
N TRP A 99 -11.26 -0.90 -16.81
CA TRP A 99 -10.53 0.22 -16.23
C TRP A 99 -11.39 0.93 -15.19
N ILE A 100 -10.77 1.26 -14.06
CA ILE A 100 -11.38 2.11 -13.04
C ILE A 100 -10.60 3.42 -12.94
N GLY A 101 -11.33 4.53 -12.85
CA GLY A 101 -10.74 5.85 -12.63
C GLY A 101 -10.46 6.14 -11.15
N LEU A 102 -9.80 7.26 -10.89
CA LEU A 102 -9.44 7.68 -9.54
C LEU A 102 -10.66 7.94 -8.64
N ALA A 103 -11.77 8.44 -9.18
CA ALA A 103 -12.99 8.68 -8.41
C ALA A 103 -13.59 7.38 -7.85
N ALA A 104 -13.63 6.32 -8.66
CA ALA A 104 -14.08 4.99 -8.21
C ALA A 104 -13.10 4.39 -7.19
N ARG A 105 -11.78 4.58 -7.38
CA ARG A 105 -10.78 4.17 -6.38
C ARG A 105 -10.98 4.88 -5.05
N ASP A 106 -11.32 6.17 -5.06
CA ASP A 106 -11.57 6.96 -3.85
C ASP A 106 -12.86 6.53 -3.13
N SER A 107 -13.93 6.18 -3.86
CA SER A 107 -15.12 5.62 -3.22
C SER A 107 -14.84 4.26 -2.58
N LEU A 108 -14.19 3.35 -3.30
CA LEU A 108 -13.88 1.99 -2.80
C LEU A 108 -13.02 2.02 -1.54
N ARG A 109 -11.92 2.79 -1.53
CA ARG A 109 -11.05 2.88 -0.35
C ARG A 109 -11.76 3.49 0.85
N LEU A 110 -12.66 4.46 0.62
CA LEU A 110 -13.37 5.15 1.68
C LEU A 110 -14.41 4.24 2.32
N GLU A 111 -15.15 3.48 1.51
CA GLU A 111 -16.06 2.42 1.98
C GLU A 111 -15.30 1.34 2.77
N ALA A 112 -14.09 0.99 2.34
CA ALA A 112 -13.19 0.08 3.06
C ALA A 112 -12.53 0.70 4.31
N GLY A 113 -12.74 1.99 4.60
CA GLY A 113 -12.18 2.68 5.77
C GLY A 113 -10.66 2.97 5.70
N LEU A 114 -10.08 2.94 4.50
CA LEU A 114 -8.65 3.13 4.27
C LEU A 114 -8.29 4.62 4.17
N CYS A 115 -7.19 5.00 4.82
CA CYS A 115 -6.70 6.39 4.85
C CYS A 115 -6.00 6.77 3.55
N LEU A 116 -6.24 7.99 3.06
CA LEU A 116 -5.46 8.65 2.02
C LEU A 116 -4.55 9.70 2.65
N HIS A 117 -3.23 9.55 2.47
CA HIS A 117 -2.28 10.55 2.94
C HIS A 117 -2.47 11.88 2.19
N GLY A 118 -2.46 12.99 2.93
CA GLY A 118 -2.82 14.33 2.45
C GLY A 118 -4.29 14.69 2.63
N GLN A 119 -5.12 13.74 3.07
CA GLN A 119 -6.51 13.98 3.48
C GLN A 119 -6.77 13.48 4.90
N ASP A 120 -6.78 12.17 5.10
CA ASP A 120 -7.15 11.54 6.38
C ASP A 120 -5.99 11.51 7.38
N ILE A 121 -4.77 11.54 6.86
CA ILE A 121 -3.52 11.59 7.62
C ILE A 121 -2.55 12.55 6.92
N THR A 122 -1.80 13.30 7.71
CA THR A 122 -0.80 14.28 7.26
C THR A 122 0.43 14.21 8.18
N PRO A 123 1.54 14.92 7.87
CA PRO A 123 2.69 15.00 8.78
C PRO A 123 2.35 15.52 10.19
N GLU A 124 1.25 16.24 10.35
CA GLU A 124 0.75 16.77 11.61
C GLU A 124 -0.14 15.77 12.39
N THR A 125 -0.49 14.63 11.79
CA THR A 125 -1.39 13.63 12.37
C THR A 125 -0.60 12.46 12.97
N ASP A 126 -0.63 12.31 14.30
CA ASP A 126 0.00 11.17 14.95
C ASP A 126 -0.82 9.87 14.79
N PRO A 127 -0.18 8.67 14.85
CA PRO A 127 -0.88 7.39 14.69
C PRO A 127 -2.02 7.12 15.70
N ALA A 128 -1.96 7.70 16.91
CA ALA A 128 -3.02 7.53 17.91
C ALA A 128 -4.27 8.33 17.52
N SER A 129 -4.07 9.58 17.11
CA SER A 129 -5.12 10.46 16.56
C SER A 129 -5.73 9.90 15.27
N ALA A 130 -4.90 9.27 14.41
CA ALA A 130 -5.36 8.63 13.17
C ALA A 130 -6.06 7.27 13.37
N ALA A 131 -6.16 6.76 14.60
CA ALA A 131 -6.64 5.40 14.90
C ALA A 131 -5.84 4.28 14.16
N LEU A 132 -4.53 4.47 14.00
CA LEU A 132 -3.60 3.56 13.31
C LEU A 132 -2.62 2.83 14.24
N MET A 133 -2.83 2.89 15.57
CA MET A 133 -1.99 2.19 16.55
C MET A 133 -1.92 0.67 16.36
N TRP A 134 -2.85 0.09 15.63
CA TRP A 134 -2.83 -1.34 15.28
C TRP A 134 -1.63 -1.71 14.40
N ALA A 135 -1.06 -0.76 13.64
CA ALA A 135 0.10 -0.98 12.78
C ALA A 135 1.43 -0.99 13.56
N ILE A 136 1.42 -0.66 14.86
CA ILE A 136 2.62 -0.59 15.71
C ILE A 136 2.46 -1.62 16.86
N PRO A 137 3.04 -2.83 16.70
CA PRO A 137 2.98 -3.89 17.70
C PRO A 137 3.46 -3.45 19.10
N LYS A 138 2.98 -4.13 20.15
CA LYS A 138 3.27 -3.74 21.54
C LYS A 138 4.76 -3.84 21.89
N ASP A 139 5.43 -4.88 21.40
CA ASP A 139 6.86 -5.13 21.54
C ASP A 139 7.70 -4.06 20.83
N ILE A 140 7.32 -3.66 19.61
CA ILE A 140 7.97 -2.55 18.90
C ILE A 140 7.80 -1.22 19.64
N ARG A 141 6.60 -0.95 20.19
CA ARG A 141 6.37 0.23 21.03
C ARG A 141 7.23 0.22 22.29
N ALA A 142 7.35 -0.93 22.93
CA ALA A 142 8.12 -1.10 24.15
C ALA A 142 9.62 -0.96 23.91
N SER A 143 10.13 -1.41 22.75
CA SER A 143 11.55 -1.27 22.41
C SER A 143 11.98 0.18 22.23
N GLY A 144 11.07 1.03 21.73
CA GLY A 144 11.36 2.42 21.38
C GLY A 144 12.40 2.58 20.27
N ALA A 145 12.75 1.50 19.57
CA ALA A 145 13.82 1.45 18.58
C ALA A 145 13.33 1.86 17.18
N PHE A 146 12.63 2.98 17.08
CA PHE A 146 12.15 3.55 15.81
C PHE A 146 12.05 5.08 15.90
N ILE A 147 12.11 5.73 14.74
CA ILE A 147 12.04 7.19 14.65
C ILE A 147 10.67 7.67 15.13
N GLY A 148 10.67 8.63 16.06
CA GLY A 148 9.45 9.18 16.64
C GLY A 148 8.89 8.38 17.82
N ALA A 149 9.59 7.36 18.35
CA ALA A 149 9.13 6.56 19.47
C ALA A 149 8.77 7.38 20.72
N ASP A 150 9.62 8.34 21.11
CA ASP A 150 9.35 9.19 22.28
C ASP A 150 8.14 10.11 22.07
N ALA A 151 8.01 10.68 20.86
CA ALA A 151 6.88 11.52 20.50
C ALA A 151 5.57 10.71 20.48
N LEU A 152 5.60 9.49 19.95
CA LEU A 152 4.46 8.58 19.98
C LEU A 152 4.08 8.18 21.40
N ARG A 153 5.06 7.85 22.25
CA ARG A 153 4.83 7.51 23.67
C ARG A 153 4.12 8.67 24.39
N ALA A 154 4.64 9.89 24.24
CA ALA A 154 4.03 11.08 24.82
C ALA A 154 2.60 11.35 24.28
N ALA A 155 2.36 11.12 22.99
CA ALA A 155 1.03 11.25 22.39
C ALA A 155 0.03 10.21 22.94
N VAL A 156 0.47 8.97 23.13
CA VAL A 156 -0.34 7.89 23.71
C VAL A 156 -0.65 8.15 25.18
N GLU A 157 0.34 8.58 25.98
CA GLU A 157 0.16 8.90 27.40
C GLU A 157 -0.80 10.07 27.63
N ARG A 158 -0.67 11.13 26.81
CA ARG A 158 -1.58 12.28 26.85
C ARG A 158 -2.99 11.93 26.37
N GLY A 159 -3.10 10.96 25.47
CA GLY A 159 -4.31 10.66 24.72
C GLY A 159 -4.52 11.63 23.54
N PRO A 160 -5.16 11.17 22.45
CA PRO A 160 -5.41 12.01 21.28
C PRO A 160 -6.46 13.08 21.59
N ALA A 161 -6.14 14.34 21.30
CA ALA A 161 -7.09 15.46 21.47
C ALA A 161 -8.23 15.42 20.42
N GLN A 162 -7.96 14.81 19.28
CA GLN A 162 -8.91 14.54 18.20
C GLN A 162 -8.67 13.13 17.68
N LYS A 163 -9.73 12.46 17.23
CA LYS A 163 -9.63 11.09 16.71
C LYS A 163 -10.38 10.97 15.39
N ARG A 164 -9.72 10.38 14.39
CA ARG A 164 -10.34 10.06 13.11
C ARG A 164 -11.42 9.00 13.30
N VAL A 165 -12.61 9.25 12.75
CA VAL A 165 -13.78 8.38 12.81
C VAL A 165 -14.48 8.33 11.45
N GLY A 166 -15.21 7.24 11.17
CA GLY A 166 -16.15 7.19 10.04
C GLY A 166 -17.44 7.92 10.38
N LEU A 167 -18.04 8.60 9.40
CA LEU A 167 -19.32 9.29 9.54
C LEU A 167 -20.28 8.76 8.49
N LYS A 168 -21.52 8.45 8.91
CA LYS A 168 -22.63 8.14 8.02
C LYS A 168 -23.62 9.31 8.08
N PRO A 169 -23.69 10.18 7.06
CA PRO A 169 -24.65 11.27 7.00
C PRO A 169 -26.10 10.78 6.85
#